data_AF-A0A951JKF6-F1
#
_entry.id   AF-A0A951JKF6-F1
#
_cell.length_a   1.000
_cell.length_b   1.000
_cell.length_c   1.000
_cell.angle_alpha   90.00
_cell.angle_beta   90.00
_cell.angle_gamma   90.00
#
_symmetry.space_group_name_H-M   'P 1'
#
loop_
_entity.id
_entity.type
_entity.pdbx_description
1 polymer ?
#
loop_
_entity_poly.entity_id
_entity_poly.type
_entity_poly.pdbx_seq_one_letter_code
_entity_poly.pdbx_strand_id
1 'polypeptide(L)'
;MKRERTPQEKKRLSYAKDGRNTVAESRGKAHKAIARRKAKANRAFRRAESLALADASQPDADVFVGRTGRRSWRKVPDAPLGEYVAARLGVRASMGMNRAEESSHLLAEGRKRAKVRRFWLKGSLQARGVEALDV
;
A
#
# COMPACT_ATOMS: atom_id res chain seq x y z
N MET A 1 14.83 -16.31 -10.33
CA MET A 1 15.16 -15.51 -9.13
C MET A 1 14.37 -14.22 -9.11
N LYS A 2 13.87 -13.79 -7.94
CA LYS A 2 13.14 -12.52 -7.79
C LYS A 2 14.17 -11.39 -7.70
N ARG A 3 14.15 -10.44 -8.63
CA ARG A 3 15.05 -9.27 -8.61
C ARG A 3 14.94 -8.55 -7.26
N GLU A 4 16.08 -8.31 -6.62
CA GLU A 4 16.14 -7.49 -5.42
C GLU A 4 15.84 -6.04 -5.76
N ARG A 5 14.90 -5.45 -5.02
CA ARG A 5 14.49 -4.08 -5.22
C ARG A 5 15.26 -3.15 -4.30
N THR A 6 15.74 -2.04 -4.85
CA THR A 6 16.36 -0.99 -4.04
C THR A 6 15.34 -0.38 -3.07
N PRO A 7 15.78 0.24 -1.95
CA PRO A 7 14.88 0.97 -1.07
C PRO A 7 14.02 2.02 -1.80
N GLN A 8 14.59 2.69 -2.81
CA GLN A 8 13.90 3.68 -3.64
C GLN A 8 12.80 3.03 -4.50
N GLU A 9 13.08 1.88 -5.10
CA GLU A 9 12.10 1.11 -5.86
C GLU A 9 10.97 0.59 -4.97
N LYS A 10 11.30 0.09 -3.77
CA LYS A 10 10.31 -0.31 -2.77
C LYS A 10 9.42 0.88 -2.40
N LYS A 11 10.00 2.07 -2.23
CA LYS A 11 9.26 3.29 -1.92
C LYS A 11 8.33 3.73 -3.05
N ARG A 12 8.82 3.73 -4.30
CA ARG A 12 8.00 4.04 -5.50
C ARG A 12 6.83 3.07 -5.64
N LEU A 13 7.08 1.78 -5.46
CA LEU A 13 6.03 0.76 -5.49
C LEU A 13 5.03 0.92 -4.35
N SER A 14 5.49 1.30 -3.16
CA SER A 14 4.60 1.64 -2.06
C SER A 14 3.70 2.82 -2.40
N TYR A 15 4.23 3.87 -3.03
CA TYR A 15 3.44 5.04 -3.45
C TYR A 15 2.43 4.76 -4.56
N ALA A 16 2.75 3.82 -5.46
CA ALA A 16 1.83 3.40 -6.52
C ALA A 16 0.74 2.44 -6.00
N LYS A 17 1.06 1.58 -5.03
CA LYS A 17 0.15 0.54 -4.54
C LYS A 17 -0.69 0.94 -3.34
N ASP A 18 -0.14 1.75 -2.43
CA ASP A 18 -0.93 2.32 -1.35
C ASP A 18 -1.78 3.44 -1.94
N GLY A 19 -3.06 3.47 -1.58
CA GLY A 19 -4.03 4.38 -2.17
C GLY A 19 -4.91 5.03 -1.12
N ARG A 20 -5.39 6.23 -1.43
CA ARG A 20 -6.18 7.07 -0.53
C ARG A 20 -7.57 7.31 -1.11
N ASN A 21 -8.51 7.54 -0.21
CA ASN A 21 -9.83 8.06 -0.56
C ASN A 21 -9.70 9.59 -0.59
N THR A 22 -9.96 10.17 -1.76
CA THR A 22 -9.90 11.62 -2.03
C THR A 22 -11.29 12.21 -2.22
N VAL A 23 -12.31 11.39 -2.51
CA VAL A 23 -13.65 11.87 -2.83
C VAL A 23 -14.59 11.68 -1.64
N ALA A 24 -14.76 12.77 -0.87
CA ALA A 24 -15.90 13.21 -0.05
C ALA A 24 -16.67 12.25 0.90
N GLU A 25 -16.42 10.94 0.95
CA GLU A 25 -16.97 10.14 2.04
C GLU A 25 -16.18 10.40 3.31
N SER A 26 -16.85 10.91 4.36
CA SER A 26 -16.22 10.97 5.68
C SER A 26 -15.70 9.58 6.05
N ARG A 27 -14.53 9.51 6.69
CA ARG A 27 -13.90 8.21 7.04
C ARG A 27 -14.88 7.24 7.68
N GLY A 28 -15.73 7.73 8.59
CA GLY A 28 -16.78 6.94 9.24
C GLY A 28 -17.84 6.40 8.29
N LYS A 29 -18.24 7.15 7.26
CA LYS A 29 -19.18 6.69 6.22
C LYS A 29 -18.53 5.62 5.34
N ALA A 30 -17.26 5.77 4.98
CA ALA A 30 -16.53 4.79 4.18
C ALA A 30 -16.41 3.42 4.89
N HIS A 31 -16.13 3.41 6.20
CA HIS A 31 -16.11 2.17 6.98
C HIS A 31 -17.47 1.45 6.96
N LYS A 32 -18.57 2.20 7.16
CA LYS A 32 -19.93 1.65 7.10
C LYS A 32 -20.27 1.14 5.70
N ALA A 33 -19.92 1.87 4.65
CA ALA A 33 -20.14 1.47 3.26
C ALA A 33 -19.39 0.17 2.91
N ILE A 34 -18.13 0.06 3.32
CA ILE A 34 -17.31 -1.16 3.18
C ILE A 34 -17.99 -2.35 3.87
N ALA A 35 -18.39 -2.19 5.14
CA ALA A 35 -19.05 -3.24 5.90
C ALA A 35 -20.34 -3.71 5.22
N ARG A 36 -21.18 -2.78 4.75
CA ARG A 36 -22.42 -3.10 4.01
C ARG A 36 -22.15 -3.84 2.71
N ARG A 37 -21.17 -3.39 1.91
CA ARG A 37 -20.82 -4.04 0.63
C ARG A 37 -20.30 -5.46 0.86
N LYS A 38 -19.44 -5.67 1.86
CA LYS A 38 -18.99 -7.01 2.28
C LYS A 38 -20.15 -7.91 2.70
N ALA A 39 -21.04 -7.39 3.55
CA ALA A 39 -22.21 -8.14 4.00
C ALA A 39 -23.13 -8.54 2.83
N LYS A 40 -23.36 -7.63 1.87
CA LYS A 40 -24.15 -7.92 0.66
C LYS A 40 -23.51 -9.02 -0.19
N ALA A 41 -22.21 -8.96 -0.41
CA ALA A 41 -21.48 -9.99 -1.17
C ALA A 41 -21.57 -11.36 -0.48
N ASN A 42 -21.34 -11.43 0.83
CA ASN A 42 -21.42 -12.68 1.60
C ASN A 42 -22.84 -13.26 1.63
N ARG A 43 -23.88 -12.42 1.74
CA ARG A 43 -25.27 -12.88 1.67
C ARG A 43 -25.62 -13.45 0.30
N ALA A 44 -25.13 -12.85 -0.79
CA ALA A 44 -25.33 -13.36 -2.13
C ALA A 44 -24.62 -14.71 -2.34
N PHE A 45 -23.39 -14.84 -1.83
CA PHE A 45 -22.62 -16.08 -1.83
C PHE A 45 -23.40 -17.21 -1.13
N ARG A 46 -23.82 -16.99 0.13
CA ARG A 46 -24.57 -18.01 0.89
C ARG A 46 -25.89 -18.39 0.23
N ARG A 47 -26.61 -17.43 -0.37
CA ARG A 47 -27.84 -17.74 -1.11
C ARG A 47 -27.55 -18.62 -2.31
N ALA A 48 -26.49 -18.36 -3.05
CA ALA A 48 -26.10 -19.20 -4.18
C ALA A 48 -25.72 -20.61 -3.73
N GLU A 49 -24.99 -20.75 -2.61
CA GLU A 49 -24.68 -22.06 -2.02
C GLU A 49 -25.96 -22.80 -1.62
N SER A 50 -26.88 -22.15 -0.92
CA SER A 50 -28.14 -22.79 -0.52
C SER A 50 -28.98 -23.23 -1.71
N LEU A 51 -29.02 -22.44 -2.79
CA LEU A 51 -29.72 -22.82 -4.02
C LEU A 51 -29.05 -24.00 -4.73
N ALA A 52 -27.72 -23.98 -4.83
CA ALA A 52 -26.95 -25.06 -5.45
C ALA A 52 -27.08 -26.38 -4.69
N LEU A 53 -27.17 -26.33 -3.35
CA LEU A 53 -27.40 -27.52 -2.51
C LEU A 53 -28.83 -28.03 -2.60
N ALA A 54 -29.81 -27.14 -2.81
CA ALA A 54 -31.21 -27.51 -2.93
C ALA A 54 -31.53 -28.16 -4.30
N ASP A 55 -30.76 -27.83 -5.34
CA ASP A 55 -30.92 -28.38 -6.68
C ASP A 55 -29.91 -29.51 -6.95
N ALA A 56 -30.30 -30.74 -6.62
CA ALA A 56 -29.49 -31.94 -6.84
C ALA A 56 -29.24 -32.25 -8.34
N SER A 57 -29.95 -31.58 -9.25
CA SER A 57 -29.83 -31.77 -10.69
C SER A 57 -28.80 -30.84 -11.34
N GLN A 58 -28.08 -30.02 -10.57
CA GLN A 58 -27.17 -29.03 -11.13
C GLN A 58 -25.74 -29.58 -11.24
N PRO A 59 -25.31 -30.13 -12.41
CA PRO A 59 -23.98 -30.73 -12.57
C PRO A 59 -22.83 -29.73 -12.41
N ASP A 60 -23.15 -28.42 -12.42
CA ASP A 60 -22.21 -27.30 -12.34
C ASP A 60 -22.45 -26.41 -11.11
N ALA A 61 -22.93 -26.97 -10.00
CA ALA A 61 -23.16 -26.28 -8.74
C ALA A 61 -21.97 -25.39 -8.31
N ASP A 62 -20.74 -25.92 -8.41
CA ASP A 62 -19.51 -25.18 -8.07
C ASP A 62 -19.27 -23.97 -8.99
N VAL A 63 -19.57 -24.10 -10.28
CA VAL A 63 -19.43 -22.99 -11.25
C VAL A 63 -20.50 -21.93 -10.99
N PHE A 64 -21.73 -22.34 -10.66
CA PHE A 64 -22.83 -21.43 -10.31
C PHE A 64 -22.55 -20.63 -9.04
N VAL A 65 -22.08 -21.29 -7.97
CA VAL A 65 -21.65 -20.66 -6.72
C VAL A 65 -20.43 -19.77 -6.98
N GLY A 66 -19.45 -20.24 -7.75
CA GLY A 66 -18.25 -19.48 -8.11
C GLY A 66 -18.56 -18.18 -8.87
N ARG A 67 -19.51 -18.22 -9.81
CA ARG A 67 -19.97 -17.05 -10.58
C ARG A 67 -20.74 -16.04 -9.72
N THR A 68 -21.60 -16.51 -8.82
CA THR A 68 -22.45 -15.63 -7.99
C THR A 68 -21.69 -15.05 -6.80
N GLY A 69 -20.84 -15.88 -6.23
CA GLY A 69 -20.26 -15.69 -4.90
C GLY A 69 -19.09 -14.72 -4.82
N ARG A 70 -18.36 -14.52 -5.92
CA ARG A 70 -17.19 -13.64 -5.98
C ARG A 70 -17.44 -12.42 -6.87
N ARG A 71 -18.62 -11.78 -6.78
CA ARG A 71 -18.71 -10.39 -7.25
C ARG A 71 -17.57 -9.60 -6.58
N SER A 72 -16.66 -9.14 -7.43
CA SER A 72 -15.27 -8.79 -7.20
C SER A 72 -15.11 -7.48 -6.43
N TRP A 73 -15.86 -7.34 -5.34
CA TRP A 73 -15.77 -6.14 -4.52
C TRP A 73 -14.36 -6.05 -3.95
N ARG A 74 -13.56 -5.17 -4.55
CA ARG A 74 -12.26 -4.77 -4.06
C ARG A 74 -12.35 -3.33 -3.60
N LYS A 75 -11.61 -3.03 -2.54
CA LYS A 75 -11.39 -1.65 -2.15
C LYS A 75 -10.46 -1.04 -3.20
N VAL A 76 -11.04 -0.33 -4.16
CA VAL A 76 -10.29 0.49 -5.12
C VAL A 76 -10.04 1.84 -4.44
N PRO A 77 -8.79 2.28 -4.31
CA PRO A 77 -8.51 3.64 -3.84
C PRO A 77 -8.88 4.66 -4.92
N ASP A 78 -9.23 5.88 -4.52
CA ASP A 78 -9.59 6.94 -5.47
C ASP A 78 -8.35 7.49 -6.17
N ALA A 79 -7.24 7.63 -5.43
CA ALA A 79 -5.96 8.07 -5.95
C ALA A 79 -4.81 7.27 -5.32
N PRO A 80 -3.70 7.03 -6.06
CA PRO A 80 -2.48 6.49 -5.48
C PRO A 80 -1.89 7.47 -4.46
N LEU A 81 -1.18 6.93 -3.46
CA LEU A 81 -0.58 7.72 -2.38
C LEU A 81 0.41 8.75 -2.93
N GLY A 82 1.14 8.41 -4.00
CA GLY A 82 2.08 9.33 -4.65
C GLY A 82 1.40 10.63 -5.11
N GLU A 83 0.28 10.53 -5.82
CA GLU A 83 -0.49 11.69 -6.28
C GLU A 83 -1.05 12.50 -5.11
N TYR A 84 -1.60 11.82 -4.10
CA TYR A 84 -2.11 12.48 -2.90
C TYR A 84 -1.02 13.29 -2.17
N VAL A 85 0.19 12.72 -2.03
CA VAL A 85 1.32 13.39 -1.38
C VAL A 85 1.80 14.57 -2.23
N ALA A 86 1.91 14.41 -3.55
CA ALA A 86 2.31 15.48 -4.45
C ALA A 86 1.35 16.67 -4.37
N ALA A 87 0.03 16.41 -4.42
CA ALA A 87 -0.99 17.45 -4.27
C ALA A 87 -0.88 18.18 -2.91
N ARG A 88 -0.71 17.43 -1.81
CA ARG A 88 -0.50 18.01 -0.46
C ARG A 88 0.74 18.88 -0.38
N LEU A 89 1.84 18.48 -1.01
CA LEU A 89 3.09 19.26 -1.03
C LEU A 89 2.94 20.53 -1.85
N GLY A 90 2.24 20.48 -2.99
CA GLY A 90 1.93 21.65 -3.80
C GLY A 90 1.11 22.69 -3.03
N VAL A 91 0.07 22.26 -2.34
CA VAL A 91 -0.77 23.14 -1.49
C VAL A 91 0.06 23.76 -0.35
N ARG A 92 0.94 22.99 0.30
CA ARG A 92 1.82 23.55 1.34
C ARG A 92 2.81 24.58 0.78
N ALA A 93 3.33 24.32 -0.42
CA ALA A 93 4.23 25.26 -1.09
C ALA A 93 3.50 26.56 -1.44
N SER A 94 2.28 26.49 -1.98
CA SER A 94 1.49 27.69 -2.29
C SER A 94 1.10 28.47 -1.03
N MET A 95 0.93 27.79 0.11
CA MET A 95 0.72 28.42 1.42
C MET A 95 2.02 28.91 2.09
N GLY A 96 3.18 28.79 1.43
CA GLY A 96 4.48 29.21 2.00
C GLY A 96 4.97 28.35 3.16
N MET A 97 4.39 27.18 3.40
CA MET A 97 4.78 26.26 4.49
C MET A 97 6.02 25.43 4.18
N ASN A 98 6.44 25.37 2.92
CA ASN A 98 7.64 24.65 2.48
C ASN A 98 8.77 25.63 2.12
N ARG A 99 9.23 26.45 3.07
CA ARG A 99 10.40 27.31 2.85
C ARG A 99 11.66 26.45 2.73
N ALA A 100 12.08 26.22 1.48
CA ALA A 100 13.22 25.38 1.16
C ALA A 100 14.50 25.86 1.88
N GLU A 101 14.68 27.18 2.01
CA GLU A 101 15.84 27.79 2.68
C GLU A 101 15.89 27.51 4.19
N GLU A 102 14.77 27.59 4.90
CA GLU A 102 14.70 27.26 6.34
C GLU A 102 14.99 25.76 6.55
N SER A 103 14.46 24.90 5.67
CA SER A 103 14.65 23.45 5.76
C SER A 103 16.09 23.01 5.44
N SER A 104 16.77 23.67 4.50
CA SER A 104 18.14 23.36 4.12
C SER A 104 19.13 23.80 5.19
N HIS A 105 18.89 24.95 5.82
CA HIS A 105 19.65 25.42 6.97
C HIS A 105 19.52 24.45 8.15
N LEU A 106 18.29 24.08 8.53
CA LEU A 106 18.03 23.11 9.60
C LEU A 106 18.63 21.73 9.32
N LEU A 107 18.61 21.27 8.05
CA LEU A 107 19.27 20.03 7.65
C LEU A 107 20.80 20.13 7.71
N ALA A 108 21.38 21.24 7.30
CA ALA A 108 22.82 21.48 7.39
C ALA A 108 23.27 21.55 8.86
N GLU A 109 22.52 22.24 9.71
CA GLU A 109 22.73 22.24 11.16
C GLU A 109 22.55 20.85 11.77
N GLY A 110 21.50 20.12 11.37
CA GLY A 110 21.25 18.75 11.79
C GLY A 110 22.40 17.81 11.40
N ARG A 111 22.96 17.94 10.19
CA ARG A 111 24.14 17.19 9.74
C ARG A 111 25.41 17.58 10.51
N LYS A 112 25.59 18.86 10.82
CA LYS A 112 26.69 19.35 11.67
C LYS A 112 26.59 18.77 13.09
N ARG A 113 25.39 18.76 13.68
CA ARG A 113 25.10 18.18 15.01
C ARG A 113 25.19 16.64 15.01
N ALA A 114 24.76 15.99 13.93
CA ALA A 114 24.82 14.53 13.76
C ALA A 114 26.24 13.98 13.63
N LYS A 115 27.28 14.83 13.52
CA LYS A 115 28.69 14.40 13.65
C LYS A 115 29.02 13.81 15.03
N VAL A 116 28.15 13.98 16.04
CA VAL A 116 28.35 13.46 17.40
C VAL A 116 27.42 12.29 17.65
N ARG A 117 27.73 11.15 17.02
CA ARG A 117 27.58 9.76 17.50
C ARG A 117 27.73 8.85 16.30
N ARG A 118 29.00 8.51 15.98
CA ARG A 118 29.29 7.25 15.30
C ARG A 118 28.82 6.15 16.26
N PHE A 119 27.58 5.71 16.13
CA PHE A 119 27.15 4.48 16.78
C PHE A 119 27.93 3.36 16.10
N TRP A 120 29.03 2.96 16.71
CA TRP A 120 29.80 1.81 16.29
C TRP A 120 28.89 0.60 16.51
N LEU A 121 28.30 0.08 15.43
CA LEU A 121 27.65 -1.22 15.48
C LEU A 121 28.75 -2.24 15.81
N LYS A 122 28.89 -2.60 17.09
CA LYS A 122 29.63 -3.78 17.51
C LYS A 122 28.86 -4.99 17.00
N GLY A 123 29.19 -5.41 15.79
CA GLY A 123 28.65 -6.60 15.15
C GLY A 123 29.59 -6.98 14.03
N SER A 124 30.18 -8.18 14.12
CA SER A 124 31.02 -8.76 13.08
C SER A 124 30.20 -8.98 11.82
N LEU A 125 30.21 -8.00 10.91
CA LEU A 125 30.08 -8.30 9.50
C LEU A 125 31.33 -9.08 9.11
N GLN A 126 31.29 -10.39 9.34
CA GLN A 126 32.21 -11.32 8.70
C GLN A 126 32.10 -11.04 7.20
N ALA A 127 33.14 -10.38 6.68
CA ALA A 127 33.38 -10.27 5.27
C ALA A 127 33.42 -11.70 4.72
N ARG A 128 32.33 -12.14 4.10
CA ARG A 128 32.40 -13.31 3.22
C ARG A 128 33.25 -12.86 2.05
N GLY A 129 34.39 -13.53 1.90
CA GLY A 129 35.41 -13.24 0.92
C GLY A 129 34.82 -13.02 -0.47
N VAL A 130 35.25 -11.93 -1.09
CA VAL A 130 35.31 -11.86 -2.54
C VAL A 130 36.59 -12.60 -2.89
N GLU A 131 36.48 -13.90 -3.18
CA GLU A 131 37.56 -14.59 -3.88
C GLU A 131 37.63 -13.98 -5.27
N ALA A 132 38.81 -13.43 -5.57
CA ALA A 132 39.20 -12.97 -6.89
C ALA A 132 39.18 -14.17 -7.85
N LEU A 133 38.39 -14.04 -8.91
CA LEU A 133 38.61 -14.82 -10.14
C LEU A 133 39.54 -13.99 -11.02
N ASP A 134 40.83 -14.29 -10.90
CA ASP A 134 41.81 -14.04 -11.96
C ASP A 134 41.80 -15.26 -12.90
N VAL A 135 41.82 -14.96 -14.21
CA VAL A 135 41.86 -15.81 -15.42
C VAL A 135 40.52 -16.31 -15.97
#